data_AF-A0A318EMN2-F1
#
_entry.id   AF-A0A318EMN2-F1
#
_cell.length_a   1.000
_cell.length_b   1.000
_cell.length_c   1.000
_cell.angle_alpha   90.00
_cell.angle_beta   90.00
_cell.angle_gamma   90.00
#
_symmetry.space_group_name_H-M   'P 1'
#
loop_
_entity.id
_entity.type
_entity.pdbx_description
1 polymer ?
#
loop_
_entity_poly.entity_id
_entity_poly.type
_entity_poly.pdbx_seq_one_letter_code
_entity_poly.pdbx_strand_id
1 'polypeptide(L)'
;MNRSGKKCVLYPRVSTEMQVDGFNLDGQKNSLKRFVIREEMEIVDVYEDAGKSGKSIDGRPAFKQMLCDIENGLEIDYILVYKLSRFGRNAILPRINYRKSLLN
;
A
#
# COMPACT_ATOMS: atom_id res chain seq x y z
N MET A 1 -10.90 -18.11 0.65
CA MET A 1 -10.05 -17.74 -0.50
C MET A 1 -8.61 -17.94 -0.08
N ASN A 2 -7.88 -18.84 -0.74
CA ASN A 2 -6.46 -19.06 -0.50
C ASN A 2 -5.65 -17.90 -1.11
N ARG A 3 -4.75 -17.29 -0.33
CA ARG A 3 -3.86 -16.20 -0.77
C ARG A 3 -2.39 -16.63 -0.84
N SER A 4 -2.11 -17.88 -0.52
CA SER A 4 -0.77 -18.45 -0.62
C SER A 4 -0.22 -18.32 -2.04
N GLY A 5 1.00 -17.83 -2.16
CA GLY A 5 1.68 -17.58 -3.43
C GLY A 5 1.15 -16.37 -4.23
N LYS A 6 0.24 -15.57 -3.67
CA LYS A 6 -0.25 -14.36 -4.35
C LYS A 6 0.74 -13.21 -4.24
N LYS A 7 0.97 -12.51 -5.36
CA LYS A 7 1.91 -11.40 -5.46
C LYS A 7 1.26 -10.10 -5.00
N CYS A 8 1.98 -9.31 -4.21
CA CYS A 8 1.48 -8.03 -3.74
C CYS A 8 2.56 -6.96 -3.66
N VAL A 9 2.11 -5.71 -3.70
CA VAL A 9 2.94 -4.55 -3.38
C VAL A 9 2.44 -3.90 -2.10
N LEU A 10 3.35 -3.30 -1.35
CA LEU A 10 3.01 -2.56 -0.13
C LEU A 10 3.01 -1.06 -0.41
N TYR A 11 2.00 -0.35 0.06
CA TYR A 11 1.93 1.10 -0.03
C TYR A 11 1.68 1.75 1.35
N PRO A 12 2.72 1.85 2.22
CA PRO A 12 2.65 2.62 3.45
C PRO A 12 2.68 4.13 3.18
N ARG A 13 1.87 4.90 3.94
CA ARG A 13 1.80 6.36 3.77
C ARG A 13 1.54 7.07 5.10
N VAL A 14 2.32 8.11 5.37
CA VAL A 14 2.07 9.06 6.46
C VAL A 14 1.87 10.47 5.93
N SER A 15 1.11 11.28 6.65
CA SER A 15 1.08 12.74 6.48
C SER A 15 1.90 13.38 7.59
N THR A 16 2.56 14.51 7.32
CA THR A 16 3.38 15.29 8.27
C THR A 16 2.74 15.50 9.64
N GLU A 17 1.42 15.59 9.73
CA GLU A 17 0.70 15.84 10.99
C GLU A 17 0.55 14.61 11.91
N MET A 18 0.82 13.40 11.41
CA MET A 18 0.66 12.14 12.16
C MET A 18 1.98 11.38 12.22
N GLN A 19 2.98 11.98 12.88
CA GLN A 19 4.15 11.24 13.37
C GLN A 19 3.94 10.93 14.85
N VAL A 20 3.00 10.02 15.13
CA VAL A 20 2.82 9.44 16.47
C VAL A 20 3.45 8.05 16.45
N ASP A 21 4.17 7.69 17.50
CA ASP A 21 4.81 6.37 17.62
C ASP A 21 3.79 5.24 17.36
N GLY A 22 4.18 4.30 16.49
CA GLY A 22 3.32 3.20 16.03
C GLY A 22 2.45 3.52 14.79
N PHE A 23 2.30 4.78 14.39
CA PHE A 23 1.64 5.19 13.14
C PHE A 23 2.60 5.74 12.08
N ASN A 24 3.91 5.73 12.38
CA ASN A 24 4.99 6.03 11.46
C ASN A 24 5.09 5.00 10.31
N LEU A 25 5.87 5.32 9.27
CA LEU A 25 5.98 4.48 8.06
C LEU A 25 6.44 3.06 8.36
N ASP A 26 7.43 2.90 9.24
CA ASP A 26 7.96 1.60 9.61
C ASP A 26 6.92 0.74 10.34
N GLY A 27 6.12 1.33 11.24
CA GLY A 27 5.02 0.64 11.90
C GLY A 27 3.96 0.15 10.90
N GLN A 28 3.64 0.96 9.90
CA GLN A 28 2.73 0.57 8.81
C GLN A 28 3.33 -0.56 7.96
N LYS A 29 4.57 -0.39 7.49
CA LYS A 29 5.28 -1.41 6.69
C LYS A 29 5.38 -2.73 7.44
N ASN A 30 5.77 -2.73 8.70
CA ASN A 30 5.88 -3.94 9.52
C ASN A 30 4.53 -4.63 9.69
N SER A 31 3.45 -3.85 9.86
CA SER A 31 2.09 -4.41 9.94
C SER A 31 1.67 -5.09 8.64
N LEU A 32 1.97 -4.47 7.49
CA LEU A 32 1.68 -5.03 6.17
C LEU A 32 2.53 -6.29 5.90
N LYS A 33 3.83 -6.28 6.24
CA LYS A 33 4.70 -7.45 6.12
C LYS A 33 4.21 -8.63 6.96
N ARG A 34 3.78 -8.40 8.20
CA ARG A 34 3.17 -9.44 9.05
C ARG A 34 1.90 -10.03 8.45
N PHE A 35 1.11 -9.21 7.76
CA PHE A 35 -0.07 -9.69 7.04
C PHE A 35 0.34 -10.59 5.87
N VAL A 36 1.30 -10.18 5.04
CA VAL A 36 1.82 -10.98 3.93
C VAL A 36 2.33 -12.34 4.42
N ILE A 37 3.16 -12.36 5.46
CA ILE A 37 3.72 -13.61 6.02
C ILE A 37 2.60 -14.55 6.48
N ARG A 38 1.60 -14.03 7.18
CA ARG A 38 0.47 -14.83 7.69
C ARG A 38 -0.38 -15.42 6.57
N GLU A 39 -0.51 -14.70 5.47
CA GLU A 39 -1.32 -15.09 4.31
C GLU A 39 -0.50 -15.85 3.25
N GLU A 40 0.78 -16.13 3.54
CA GLU A 40 1.73 -16.81 2.64
C GLU A 40 1.85 -16.14 1.27
N MET A 41 1.75 -14.80 1.25
CA MET A 41 1.85 -13.99 0.03
C MET A 41 3.32 -13.66 -0.30
N GLU A 42 3.56 -13.17 -1.50
CA GLU A 42 4.87 -12.69 -1.97
C GLU A 42 4.85 -11.16 -2.09
N ILE A 43 5.86 -10.48 -1.51
CA ILE A 43 6.04 -9.04 -1.69
C ILE A 43 6.91 -8.83 -2.93
N VAL A 44 6.35 -8.21 -3.95
CA VAL A 44 7.05 -7.87 -5.19
C VAL A 44 7.79 -6.54 -5.05
N ASP A 45 7.15 -5.54 -4.43
CA ASP A 45 7.77 -4.23 -4.19
C ASP A 45 7.10 -3.45 -3.05
N VAL A 46 7.74 -2.38 -2.59
CA VAL A 46 7.29 -1.49 -1.52
C VAL A 46 7.43 -0.02 -1.95
N TYR A 47 6.30 0.68 -2.04
CA TYR A 47 6.21 2.08 -2.44
C TYR A 47 5.81 2.94 -1.24
N GLU A 48 6.69 3.83 -0.77
CA GLU A 48 6.46 4.57 0.46
C GLU A 48 6.33 6.08 0.21
N ASP A 49 5.27 6.69 0.75
CA ASP A 49 5.09 8.15 0.70
C ASP A 49 5.11 8.77 2.11
N ALA A 50 6.19 9.50 2.41
CA ALA A 50 6.33 10.34 3.61
C ALA A 50 5.87 11.77 3.29
N GLY A 51 4.60 12.11 3.53
CA GLY A 51 4.04 13.35 3.01
C GLY A 51 4.46 14.61 3.78
N LYS A 52 5.04 15.62 3.09
CA LYS A 52 4.86 17.05 3.41
C LYS A 52 3.48 17.49 2.91
N SER A 53 2.50 17.66 3.82
CA SER A 53 1.13 18.11 3.53
C SER A 53 0.33 17.21 2.54
N GLY A 54 -0.56 16.37 3.08
CA GLY A 54 -1.36 15.41 2.30
C GLY A 54 -2.53 16.00 1.49
N LYS A 55 -2.42 17.25 1.02
CA LYS A 55 -3.50 17.98 0.34
C LYS A 55 -3.57 17.79 -1.19
N SER A 56 -2.54 17.25 -1.84
CA SER A 56 -2.55 16.97 -3.29
C SER A 56 -2.03 15.57 -3.65
N ILE A 57 -2.47 15.03 -4.79
CA ILE A 57 -1.91 13.82 -5.42
C ILE A 57 -0.42 14.02 -5.79
N ASP A 58 0.02 15.26 -5.95
CA ASP A 58 1.43 15.59 -6.22
C ASP A 58 2.36 15.26 -5.06
N GLY A 59 1.84 15.13 -3.84
CA GLY A 59 2.58 14.62 -2.68
C GLY A 59 2.69 13.09 -2.60
N ARG A 60 2.44 12.37 -3.71
CA ARG A 60 2.46 10.89 -3.76
C ARG A 60 3.30 10.33 -4.93
N PRO A 61 4.59 10.69 -5.04
CA PRO A 61 5.45 10.18 -6.10
C PRO A 61 5.54 8.64 -6.10
N ALA A 62 5.63 8.01 -4.93
CA ALA A 62 5.73 6.55 -4.87
C ALA A 62 4.44 5.87 -5.33
N PHE A 63 3.28 6.46 -5.05
CA PHE A 63 2.01 5.99 -5.60
C PHE A 63 1.96 6.05 -7.12
N LYS A 64 2.40 7.18 -7.71
CA LYS A 64 2.43 7.34 -9.17
C LYS A 64 3.39 6.33 -9.80
N GLN A 65 4.56 6.11 -9.19
CA GLN A 65 5.52 5.11 -9.66
C GLN A 65 4.93 3.69 -9.63
N MET A 66 4.28 3.30 -8.53
CA MET A 66 3.61 2.00 -8.41
C MET A 66 2.62 1.76 -9.55
N LEU A 67 1.78 2.75 -9.86
CA LEU A 67 0.83 2.62 -10.96
C LEU A 67 1.53 2.50 -12.31
N CYS A 68 2.58 3.29 -12.53
CA CYS A 68 3.40 3.22 -13.74
C CYS A 68 4.03 1.83 -13.90
N ASP A 69 4.58 1.24 -12.84
CA ASP A 69 5.21 -0.08 -12.89
C ASP A 69 4.18 -1.17 -13.21
N ILE A 70 2.99 -1.11 -12.59
CA ILE A 70 1.88 -2.02 -12.89
C ILE A 70 1.43 -1.89 -14.35
N GLU A 71 1.31 -0.68 -14.87
CA GLU A 71 0.96 -0.43 -16.27
C GLU A 71 2.04 -0.92 -17.24
N ASN A 72 3.32 -0.89 -16.83
CA ASN A 72 4.46 -1.35 -17.62
C ASN A 72 4.79 -2.85 -17.45
N GLY A 73 3.94 -3.61 -16.77
CA GLY A 73 4.03 -5.08 -16.71
C GLY A 73 4.44 -5.67 -15.36
N LEU A 74 4.47 -4.87 -14.29
CA LEU A 74 4.61 -5.41 -12.93
C LEU A 74 3.35 -6.23 -12.57
N GLU A 75 3.50 -7.56 -12.57
CA GLU A 75 2.40 -8.47 -12.26
C GLU A 75 2.16 -8.57 -10.75
N ILE A 76 0.97 -8.15 -10.33
CA ILE A 76 0.52 -8.21 -8.94
C ILE A 76 -0.94 -8.68 -8.85
N ASP A 77 -1.28 -9.36 -7.76
CA ASP A 77 -2.66 -9.69 -7.42
C ASP A 77 -3.29 -8.64 -6.48
N TYR A 78 -2.48 -8.00 -5.63
CA TYR A 78 -2.94 -7.10 -4.57
C TYR A 78 -2.05 -5.87 -4.36
N ILE A 79 -2.68 -4.74 -4.04
CA ILE A 79 -2.02 -3.59 -3.40
C ILE A 79 -2.44 -3.57 -1.93
N LEU A 80 -1.48 -3.65 -1.03
CA LEU A 80 -1.72 -3.65 0.41
C LEU A 80 -1.46 -2.26 1.00
N VAL A 81 -2.52 -1.68 1.59
CA VAL A 81 -2.49 -0.37 2.24
C VAL A 81 -2.88 -0.49 3.70
N TYR A 82 -2.31 0.37 4.54
CA TYR A 82 -2.63 0.38 5.98
C TYR A 82 -4.05 0.88 6.28
N LYS A 83 -4.54 1.91 5.56
CA LYS A 83 -5.93 2.41 5.64
C LYS A 83 -6.41 2.86 4.26
N LEU A 84 -7.66 2.56 3.91
CA LEU A 84 -8.25 2.95 2.61
C LEU A 84 -8.26 4.46 2.36
N SER A 85 -8.36 5.27 3.43
CA SER A 85 -8.21 6.73 3.36
C SER A 85 -6.83 7.19 2.84
N ARG A 86 -5.85 6.28 2.76
CA ARG A 86 -4.52 6.53 2.19
C ARG A 86 -4.44 6.26 0.69
N PHE A 87 -5.36 5.48 0.13
CA PHE A 87 -5.40 5.12 -1.30
C PHE A 87 -6.18 6.14 -2.15
N GLY A 88 -7.19 6.81 -1.56
CA GLY A 88 -8.06 7.76 -2.27
C GLY A 88 -9.35 7.08 -2.74
N ARG A 89 -10.49 7.78 -2.68
CA ARG A 89 -11.83 7.19 -2.88
C ARG A 89 -12.14 6.74 -4.32
N ASN A 90 -11.29 7.08 -5.30
CA ASN A 90 -11.59 6.97 -6.73
C ASN A 90 -10.64 6.05 -7.52
N ALA A 91 -9.73 5.35 -6.86
CA ALA A 91 -8.86 4.40 -7.56
C ALA A 91 -9.65 3.11 -7.79
N ILE A 92 -10.45 3.10 -8.85
CA ILE A 92 -11.08 1.91 -9.41
C ILE A 92 -10.17 1.47 -10.56
N LEU A 93 -9.14 0.67 -10.28
CA LEU A 93 -8.43 -0.04 -11.34
C LEU A 93 -9.20 -1.34 -11.62
N PRO A 94 -9.72 -1.54 -12.84
CA PRO A 94 -10.62 -2.66 -13.16
C PRO A 94 -9.95 -4.04 -13.07
N ARG A 95 -8.64 -4.12 -12.82
CA ARG A 95 -7.86 -5.37 -12.71
C ARG A 95 -7.29 -5.63 -11.31
N ILE A 96 -7.46 -4.72 -10.35
CA ILE A 96 -6.80 -4.82 -9.04
C ILE A 96 -7.84 -4.98 -7.94
N ASN A 97 -7.76 -6.09 -7.20
CA ASN A 97 -8.56 -6.27 -6.01
C ASN A 97 -7.98 -5.44 -4.86
N TYR A 98 -8.68 -4.38 -4.45
CA TYR A 98 -8.35 -3.64 -3.23
C TYR A 98 -8.97 -4.30 -2.03
N ARG A 99 -8.18 -4.69 -1.03
CA ARG A 99 -8.72 -5.22 0.22
C ARG A 99 -8.06 -4.57 1.43
N LYS A 100 -8.91 -4.10 2.36
CA LYS A 100 -8.52 -3.59 3.68
C LYS A 100 -7.62 -4.62 4.35
N SER A 101 -6.34 -4.29 4.59
CA SER A 101 -5.53 -5.05 5.53
C SER A 101 -6.03 -4.78 6.95
N LEU A 102 -6.16 -5.85 7.70
CA LEU A 102 -6.93 -5.96 8.94
C LEU A 102 -6.36 -5.09 10.07
N LEU A 103 -7.14 -4.08 10.45
CA LEU A 103 -7.23 -3.63 11.83
C LEU A 103 -8.71 -3.72 12.21
N ASN A 104 -9.03 -4.76 12.97
CA ASN A 104 -9.93 -4.62 14.11
C ASN A 104 -9.06 -4.23 15.30
#